data_AF-A0A411MN89-F1
#
_entry.id   AF-A0A411MN89-F1
#
_cell.length_a   1.000
_cell.length_b   1.000
_cell.length_c   1.000
_cell.angle_alpha   90.00
_cell.angle_beta   90.00
_cell.angle_gamma   90.00
#
_symmetry.space_group_name_H-M   'P 1'
#
loop_
_entity.id
_entity.type
_entity.pdbx_description
1 polymer ?
#
loop_
_entity_poly.entity_id
_entity_poly.type
_entity_poly.pdbx_seq_one_letter_code
_entity_poly.pdbx_strand_id
1 'polypeptide(L)'
;MTETALQTLLLKRFLLAAGTYVLVLALVWGARLSGHLQASQDALLLGGGLLLLCQVMLGWVFVSGRNLRFNDPSLTQLQILLAIAWHTWLLAQLDQGRGTFLMFYPLILLFGLFHLRGRVFVRCALLVLLSFAGLMAWEAWQVPQLDPSLWLLQGGALLVVLCWLCLYARYVQAARQRMRQRRHALQAHQDTLRGMMRQLEGLVATDELTGLFNRRHFLGLATRELERMRAEHCHGLALIDLDHFKRINDLYGHAAGDQVLQAFASIASECLEEPAVLARYGGEEFVLLLPDCTEVQLADCCERLRKAFALAQPPAVGLRVEPLSLSAGMTLLGAGDDLDVALQRADQALYRAKRRGRNRCLAAWETVDA
;
A
#
# COMPACT_ATOMS: atom_id res chain seq x y z
N MET A 1 -1.59 -4.58 -8.32
CA MET A 1 -1.93 -3.70 -9.48
C MET A 1 -3.23 -4.22 -10.07
N THR A 2 -4.21 -3.37 -10.31
CA THR A 2 -5.44 -3.75 -11.03
C THR A 2 -5.14 -4.01 -12.51
N GLU A 3 -5.91 -4.88 -13.17
CA GLU A 3 -5.74 -5.17 -14.61
C GLU A 3 -5.84 -3.91 -15.48
N THR A 4 -6.72 -2.98 -15.10
CA THR A 4 -6.86 -1.65 -15.72
C THR A 4 -5.60 -0.78 -15.60
N ALA A 5 -4.93 -0.81 -14.45
CA ALA A 5 -3.67 -0.08 -14.25
C ALA A 5 -2.52 -0.70 -15.07
N LEU A 6 -2.46 -2.03 -15.14
CA LEU A 6 -1.51 -2.74 -16.00
C LEU A 6 -1.74 -2.40 -17.47
N GLN A 7 -2.98 -2.43 -17.93
CA GLN A 7 -3.34 -2.16 -19.31
C GLN A 7 -3.02 -0.73 -19.74
N THR A 8 -3.31 0.24 -18.87
CA THR A 8 -2.97 1.66 -19.10
C THR A 8 -1.45 1.84 -19.26
N LEU A 9 -0.65 1.14 -18.43
CA LEU A 9 0.81 1.17 -18.52
C LEU A 9 1.32 0.56 -19.83
N LEU A 10 0.74 -0.56 -20.27
CA LEU A 10 1.11 -1.23 -21.52
C LEU A 10 0.77 -0.38 -22.74
N LEU A 11 -0.42 0.24 -22.78
CA LEU A 11 -0.83 1.13 -23.86
C LEU A 11 0.10 2.36 -23.98
N LYS A 12 0.46 3.01 -22.87
CA LYS A 12 1.42 4.13 -22.88
C LYS A 12 2.77 3.75 -23.48
N ARG A 13 3.25 2.53 -23.20
CA ARG A 13 4.52 2.03 -23.75
C ARG A 13 4.42 1.74 -25.24
N PHE A 14 3.31 1.13 -25.67
CA PHE A 14 3.04 0.93 -27.09
C PHE A 14 3.00 2.27 -27.84
N LEU A 15 2.31 3.28 -27.31
CA LEU A 15 2.25 4.61 -27.93
C LEU A 15 3.65 5.26 -28.05
N LEU A 16 4.52 5.08 -27.06
CA LEU A 16 5.91 5.55 -27.13
C LEU A 16 6.67 4.85 -28.28
N ALA A 17 6.50 3.54 -28.45
CA ALA A 17 7.11 2.80 -29.57
C ALA A 17 6.51 3.23 -30.92
N ALA A 18 5.18 3.35 -31.02
CA ALA A 18 4.49 3.81 -32.23
C ALA A 18 4.97 5.20 -32.67
N GLY A 19 5.24 6.11 -31.72
CA GLY A 19 5.82 7.43 -32.00
C GLY A 19 7.18 7.36 -32.71
N THR A 20 8.01 6.35 -32.43
CA THR A 20 9.30 6.21 -33.13
C THR A 20 9.15 5.91 -34.61
N TYR A 21 8.11 5.16 -35.01
CA TYR A 21 7.82 4.90 -36.41
C TYR A 21 7.40 6.16 -37.17
N VAL A 22 6.65 7.06 -36.54
CA VAL A 22 6.27 8.35 -37.14
C VAL A 22 7.51 9.20 -37.41
N LEU A 23 8.44 9.26 -36.44
CA LEU A 23 9.70 9.98 -36.60
C LEU A 23 10.56 9.37 -37.73
N VAL A 24 10.65 8.04 -37.81
CA VAL A 24 11.36 7.37 -38.91
C VAL A 24 10.71 7.68 -40.25
N LEU A 25 9.38 7.61 -40.37
CA LEU A 25 8.68 7.96 -41.61
C LEU A 25 8.97 9.41 -42.05
N ALA A 26 9.00 10.36 -41.11
CA ALA A 26 9.35 11.74 -41.41
C ALA A 26 10.78 11.86 -41.96
N LEU A 27 11.74 11.11 -41.38
CA LEU A 27 13.11 11.05 -41.89
C LEU A 27 13.21 10.40 -43.28
N VAL A 28 12.40 9.37 -43.56
CA VAL A 28 12.33 8.75 -44.89
C VAL A 28 11.84 9.75 -45.94
N TRP A 29 10.80 10.53 -45.63
CA TRP A 29 10.32 11.60 -46.50
C TRP A 29 11.39 12.70 -46.71
N GLY A 30 12.11 13.08 -45.65
CA GLY A 30 13.26 13.99 -45.76
C GLY A 30 14.39 13.45 -46.65
N ALA A 31 14.69 12.15 -46.55
CA ALA A 31 15.67 11.49 -47.41
C ALA A 31 15.22 11.42 -48.88
N ARG A 32 13.91 11.30 -49.12
CA ARG A 32 13.34 11.35 -50.48
C ARG A 32 13.43 12.74 -51.10
N LEU A 33 13.15 13.78 -50.31
CA LEU A 33 13.22 15.19 -50.75
C LEU A 33 14.66 15.62 -51.05
N SER A 34 15.64 15.07 -50.35
CA SER A 34 17.08 15.33 -50.59
C SER A 34 17.69 14.47 -51.71
N GLY A 35 16.93 13.56 -52.32
CA GLY A 35 17.40 12.73 -53.44
C GLY A 35 18.27 11.54 -53.05
N HIS A 36 18.37 11.19 -51.76
CA HIS A 36 19.19 10.08 -51.26
C HIS A 36 18.46 8.72 -51.23
N LEU A 37 17.22 8.67 -51.71
CA LEU A 37 16.38 7.47 -51.70
C LEU A 37 15.97 7.07 -53.12
N GLN A 38 16.23 5.82 -53.50
CA GLN A 38 15.94 5.27 -54.83
C GLN A 38 14.50 4.77 -55.00
N ALA A 39 13.78 4.52 -53.90
CA ALA A 39 12.44 3.95 -53.98
C ALA A 39 11.48 4.84 -54.77
N SER A 40 10.66 4.20 -55.61
CA SER A 40 9.54 4.86 -56.26
C SER A 40 8.58 5.45 -55.22
N GLN A 41 7.89 6.52 -55.58
CA GLN A 41 6.90 7.15 -54.70
C GLN A 41 5.81 6.15 -54.29
N ASP A 42 5.42 5.26 -55.20
CA ASP A 42 4.43 4.20 -54.94
C ASP A 42 4.95 3.17 -53.93
N ALA A 43 6.22 2.76 -54.02
CA ALA A 43 6.83 1.85 -53.08
C ALA A 43 6.92 2.45 -51.67
N LEU A 44 7.21 3.75 -51.57
CA LEU A 44 7.21 4.48 -50.30
C LEU A 44 5.81 4.60 -49.69
N LEU A 45 4.81 4.96 -50.49
CA LEU A 45 3.42 5.08 -50.03
C LEU A 45 2.87 3.72 -49.60
N LEU A 46 3.14 2.66 -50.36
CA LEU A 46 2.73 1.30 -50.03
C LEU A 46 3.43 0.80 -48.76
N GLY A 47 4.76 0.95 -48.66
CA GLY A 47 5.52 0.55 -47.48
C GLY A 47 5.13 1.33 -46.22
N GLY A 48 4.97 2.65 -46.33
CA GLY A 48 4.48 3.49 -45.23
C GLY A 48 3.05 3.16 -44.83
N GLY A 49 2.17 2.90 -45.79
CA GLY A 49 0.79 2.47 -45.54
C GLY A 49 0.70 1.12 -44.82
N LEU A 50 1.49 0.13 -45.25
CA LEU A 50 1.59 -1.18 -44.58
C LEU A 50 2.17 -1.06 -43.16
N LEU A 51 3.18 -0.20 -42.97
CA LEU A 51 3.74 0.08 -41.66
C LEU A 51 2.68 0.67 -40.71
N LEU A 52 1.94 1.69 -41.16
CA LEU A 52 0.88 2.31 -40.38
C LEU A 52 -0.26 1.32 -40.09
N LEU A 53 -0.67 0.53 -41.08
CA LEU A 53 -1.67 -0.52 -40.90
C LEU A 53 -1.24 -1.53 -39.81
N CYS A 54 0.03 -1.93 -39.83
CA CYS A 54 0.59 -2.81 -38.81
C CYS A 54 0.51 -2.18 -37.41
N GLN A 55 0.83 -0.90 -37.26
CA GLN A 55 0.71 -0.19 -35.99
C GLN A 55 -0.74 -0.03 -35.53
N VAL A 56 -1.69 0.25 -36.44
CA VAL A 56 -3.12 0.34 -36.11
C VAL A 56 -3.64 -1.02 -35.63
N MET A 57 -3.26 -2.11 -36.29
CA MET A 57 -3.65 -3.47 -35.88
C MET A 57 -3.10 -3.81 -34.49
N LEU A 58 -1.83 -3.50 -34.20
CA LEU A 58 -1.26 -3.67 -32.87
C LEU A 58 -1.96 -2.79 -31.83
N GLY A 59 -2.23 -1.52 -32.16
CA GLY A 59 -2.96 -0.60 -31.31
C GLY A 59 -4.35 -1.11 -30.96
N TRP A 60 -5.07 -1.69 -31.91
CA TRP A 60 -6.37 -2.32 -31.66
C TRP A 60 -6.26 -3.51 -30.70
N VAL A 61 -5.20 -4.31 -30.78
CA VAL A 61 -4.95 -5.42 -29.83
C VAL A 61 -4.72 -4.90 -28.40
N PHE A 62 -4.06 -3.75 -28.23
CA PHE A 62 -3.93 -3.08 -26.92
C PHE A 62 -5.24 -2.44 -26.46
N VAL A 63 -5.97 -1.72 -27.31
CA VAL A 63 -7.24 -1.09 -26.89
C VAL A 63 -8.30 -2.13 -26.53
N SER A 64 -8.34 -3.25 -27.26
CA SER A 64 -9.27 -4.37 -26.99
C SER A 64 -8.89 -5.24 -25.79
N GLY A 65 -7.74 -5.01 -25.14
CA GLY A 65 -7.25 -5.82 -24.02
C GLY A 65 -6.82 -7.25 -24.39
N ARG A 66 -6.84 -7.61 -25.68
CA ARG A 66 -6.48 -8.96 -26.15
C ARG A 66 -5.00 -9.26 -25.93
N ASN A 67 -4.14 -8.23 -25.87
CA ASN A 67 -2.72 -8.36 -25.54
C ASN A 67 -2.48 -9.13 -24.23
N LEU A 68 -3.38 -9.02 -23.23
CA LEU A 68 -3.25 -9.70 -21.93
C LEU A 68 -3.35 -11.23 -22.02
N ARG A 69 -3.91 -11.77 -23.11
CA ARG A 69 -4.03 -13.23 -23.31
C ARG A 69 -2.73 -13.88 -23.79
N PHE A 70 -1.75 -13.09 -24.23
CA PHE A 70 -0.47 -13.60 -24.72
C PHE A 70 0.54 -13.76 -23.58
N ASN A 71 1.49 -14.69 -23.76
CA ASN A 71 2.59 -14.92 -22.82
C ASN A 71 3.48 -13.68 -22.59
N ASP A 72 3.57 -12.79 -23.58
CA ASP A 72 4.14 -11.45 -23.44
C ASP A 72 3.02 -10.40 -23.63
N PRO A 73 2.41 -9.92 -22.55
CA PRO A 73 1.34 -8.91 -22.63
C PRO A 73 1.76 -7.59 -23.25
N SER A 74 3.07 -7.32 -23.28
CA SER A 74 3.63 -6.12 -23.88
C SER A 74 3.91 -6.28 -25.37
N LEU A 75 3.81 -7.51 -25.91
CA LEU A 75 4.14 -7.84 -27.30
C LEU A 75 5.47 -7.23 -27.76
N THR A 76 6.43 -7.09 -26.83
CA THR A 76 7.67 -6.32 -27.07
C THR A 76 8.55 -7.05 -28.07
N GLN A 77 8.62 -8.39 -27.97
CA GLN A 77 9.38 -9.19 -28.94
C GLN A 77 8.80 -9.04 -30.35
N LEU A 78 7.47 -9.11 -30.49
CA LEU A 78 6.81 -8.95 -31.80
C LEU A 78 7.07 -7.56 -32.40
N GLN A 79 6.94 -6.50 -31.59
CA GLN A 79 7.22 -5.13 -32.02
C GLN A 79 8.67 -4.96 -32.48
N ILE A 80 9.64 -5.52 -31.77
CA ILE A 80 11.06 -5.44 -32.15
C ILE A 80 11.33 -6.22 -33.44
N LEU A 81 10.75 -7.41 -33.61
CA LEU A 81 10.90 -8.18 -34.86
C LEU A 81 10.33 -7.43 -36.06
N LEU A 82 9.15 -6.81 -35.91
CA LEU A 82 8.54 -5.97 -36.93
C LEU A 82 9.39 -4.73 -37.21
N ALA A 83 9.93 -4.08 -36.19
CA ALA A 83 10.84 -2.95 -36.35
C ALA A 83 12.11 -3.34 -37.13
N ILE A 84 12.74 -4.48 -36.79
CA ILE A 84 13.92 -4.99 -37.51
C ILE A 84 13.57 -5.27 -38.97
N ALA A 85 12.45 -5.93 -39.26
CA ALA A 85 12.02 -6.24 -40.62
C ALA A 85 11.78 -4.97 -41.45
N TRP A 86 11.00 -4.02 -40.93
CA TRP A 86 10.71 -2.76 -41.61
C TRP A 86 11.96 -1.89 -41.79
N HIS A 87 12.83 -1.86 -40.80
CA HIS A 87 14.07 -1.10 -40.90
C HIS A 87 15.04 -1.73 -41.91
N THR A 88 15.12 -3.06 -41.98
CA THR A 88 15.91 -3.76 -43.00
C THR A 88 15.38 -3.47 -44.41
N TRP A 89 14.06 -3.50 -44.59
CA TRP A 89 13.42 -3.10 -45.84
C TRP A 89 13.74 -1.66 -46.21
N LEU A 90 13.73 -0.72 -45.25
CA LEU A 90 14.11 0.67 -45.49
C LEU A 90 15.58 0.79 -45.93
N LEU A 91 16.50 0.07 -45.28
CA LEU A 91 17.91 0.10 -45.66
C LEU A 91 18.15 -0.39 -47.09
N ALA A 92 17.34 -1.35 -47.56
CA ALA A 92 17.40 -1.83 -48.94
C ALA A 92 17.00 -0.77 -49.99
N GLN A 93 16.31 0.31 -49.58
CA GLN A 93 15.86 1.39 -50.47
C GLN A 93 16.82 2.60 -50.52
N LEU A 94 17.85 2.60 -49.68
CA LEU A 94 18.85 3.66 -49.57
C LEU A 94 20.10 3.29 -50.37
N ASP A 95 20.78 4.26 -50.98
CA ASP A 95 22.07 4.06 -51.66
C ASP A 95 23.26 4.42 -50.77
N GLN A 96 23.61 5.71 -50.75
CA GLN A 96 24.80 6.24 -50.10
C GLN A 96 24.53 6.60 -48.63
N GLY A 97 23.26 6.66 -48.22
CA GLY A 97 22.83 7.06 -46.88
C GLY A 97 22.71 5.93 -45.85
N ARG A 98 22.96 4.66 -46.23
CA ARG A 98 22.72 3.50 -45.35
C ARG A 98 23.45 3.59 -44.01
N GLY A 99 24.70 4.05 -44.04
CA GLY A 99 25.51 4.24 -42.83
C GLY A 99 24.81 5.11 -41.78
N THR A 100 24.13 6.17 -42.21
CA THR A 100 23.38 7.08 -41.33
C THR A 100 22.17 6.39 -40.71
N PHE A 101 21.49 5.50 -41.45
CA PHE A 101 20.31 4.81 -40.94
C PHE A 101 20.64 3.56 -40.12
N LEU A 102 21.86 3.01 -40.19
CA LEU A 102 22.27 1.86 -39.37
C LEU A 102 22.16 2.10 -37.86
N MET A 103 22.22 3.35 -37.40
CA MET A 103 22.08 3.70 -35.98
C MET A 103 20.70 3.36 -35.40
N PHE A 104 19.68 3.17 -36.24
CA PHE A 104 18.33 2.83 -35.77
C PHE A 104 18.21 1.37 -35.33
N TYR A 105 19.05 0.45 -35.81
CA TYR A 105 19.08 -0.93 -35.30
C TYR A 105 19.38 -1.00 -33.79
N PRO A 106 20.47 -0.40 -33.28
CA PRO A 106 20.70 -0.22 -31.84
C PRO A 106 19.52 0.42 -31.10
N LEU A 107 18.90 1.45 -31.68
CA LEU A 107 17.80 2.18 -31.05
C LEU A 107 16.53 1.32 -30.90
N ILE A 108 16.23 0.48 -31.90
CA ILE A 108 15.16 -0.52 -31.84
C ILE A 108 15.41 -1.50 -30.68
N LEU A 109 16.65 -2.00 -30.54
CA LEU A 109 17.00 -2.93 -29.47
C LEU A 109 16.96 -2.27 -28.09
N LEU A 110 17.25 -0.97 -27.98
CA LEU A 110 17.15 -0.23 -26.72
C LEU A 110 15.75 -0.31 -26.10
N PHE A 111 14.70 -0.38 -26.93
CA PHE A 111 13.33 -0.60 -26.44
C PHE A 111 13.16 -1.97 -25.76
N GLY A 112 13.85 -2.99 -26.27
CA GLY A 112 13.86 -4.34 -25.69
C GLY A 112 14.70 -4.49 -24.42
N LEU A 113 15.58 -3.52 -24.12
CA LEU A 113 16.53 -3.56 -23.01
C LEU A 113 15.85 -3.79 -21.65
N PHE A 114 14.64 -3.25 -21.49
CA PHE A 114 13.93 -3.27 -20.22
C PHE A 114 12.95 -4.43 -20.04
N HIS A 115 12.57 -5.09 -21.13
CA HIS A 115 11.40 -5.97 -21.17
C HIS A 115 11.73 -7.37 -21.65
N LEU A 116 12.74 -7.53 -22.51
CA LEU A 116 13.15 -8.83 -23.01
C LEU A 116 14.06 -9.56 -22.02
N ARG A 117 13.93 -10.89 -21.99
CA ARG A 117 14.91 -11.76 -21.32
C ARG A 117 16.25 -11.66 -22.07
N GLY A 118 17.38 -11.71 -21.37
CA GLY A 118 18.71 -11.58 -21.98
C GLY A 118 18.95 -12.51 -23.18
N ARG A 119 18.47 -13.76 -23.13
CA ARG A 119 18.57 -14.70 -24.27
C ARG A 119 17.79 -14.24 -25.51
N VAL A 120 16.61 -13.64 -25.31
CA VAL A 120 15.78 -13.11 -26.41
C VAL A 120 16.41 -11.85 -26.99
N PHE A 121 16.96 -10.98 -26.14
CA PHE A 121 17.69 -9.80 -26.57
C PHE A 121 18.88 -10.15 -27.49
N VAL A 122 19.69 -11.15 -27.09
CA VAL A 122 20.81 -11.63 -27.91
C VAL A 122 20.33 -12.19 -29.26
N ARG A 123 19.22 -12.93 -29.29
CA ARG A 123 18.63 -13.42 -30.56
C ARG A 123 18.19 -12.27 -31.46
N CYS A 124 17.60 -11.21 -30.92
CA CYS A 124 17.25 -10.01 -31.70
C CYS A 124 18.49 -9.29 -32.23
N ALA A 125 19.56 -9.19 -31.42
CA ALA A 125 20.83 -8.61 -31.87
C ALA A 125 21.49 -9.44 -32.99
N LEU A 126 21.48 -10.77 -32.87
CA LEU A 126 21.94 -11.67 -33.94
C LEU A 126 21.09 -11.51 -35.20
N LEU A 127 19.77 -11.39 -35.06
CA LEU A 127 18.88 -11.16 -36.20
C LEU A 127 19.20 -9.84 -36.91
N VAL A 128 19.53 -8.77 -36.18
CA VAL A 128 19.99 -7.50 -36.77
C VAL A 128 21.24 -7.73 -37.62
N LEU A 129 22.25 -8.40 -37.07
CA LEU A 129 23.50 -8.67 -37.77
C LEU A 129 23.28 -9.52 -39.03
N LEU A 130 22.46 -10.57 -38.93
CA LEU A 130 22.10 -11.43 -40.06
C LEU A 130 21.27 -10.70 -41.12
N SER A 131 20.38 -9.79 -40.71
CA SER A 131 19.58 -8.99 -41.64
C SER A 131 20.46 -8.04 -42.43
N PHE A 132 21.42 -7.38 -41.77
CA PHE A 132 22.40 -6.53 -42.45
C PHE A 132 23.32 -7.34 -43.37
N ALA A 133 23.88 -8.46 -42.89
CA ALA A 133 24.73 -9.32 -43.71
C ALA A 133 23.99 -9.88 -44.93
N GLY A 134 22.73 -10.27 -44.77
CA GLY A 134 21.86 -10.74 -45.86
C GLY A 134 21.59 -9.64 -46.90
N LEU A 135 21.34 -8.41 -46.46
CA LEU A 135 21.21 -7.26 -47.36
C LEU A 135 22.49 -7.02 -48.16
N MET A 136 23.66 -7.08 -47.51
CA MET A 136 24.93 -6.91 -48.20
C MET A 136 25.21 -8.03 -49.21
N ALA A 137 24.88 -9.27 -48.86
CA ALA A 137 25.01 -10.40 -49.78
C ALA A 137 24.10 -10.26 -51.01
N TRP A 138 22.87 -9.77 -50.81
CA TRP A 138 21.90 -9.51 -51.88
C TRP A 138 22.39 -8.43 -52.86
N GLU A 139 23.05 -7.39 -52.36
CA GLU A 139 23.61 -6.33 -53.20
C GLU A 139 24.88 -6.73 -53.91
N ALA A 140 25.79 -7.44 -53.22
CA ALA A 140 26.98 -8.00 -53.83
C ALA A 140 26.64 -8.92 -55.01
N TRP A 141 25.50 -9.62 -54.93
CA TRP A 141 24.98 -10.43 -56.03
C TRP A 141 24.49 -9.58 -57.22
N GLN A 142 23.84 -8.45 -56.96
CA GLN A 142 23.33 -7.57 -58.04
C GLN A 142 24.43 -6.73 -58.70
N VAL A 143 25.42 -6.27 -57.93
CA VAL A 143 26.49 -5.37 -58.40
C VAL A 143 27.84 -5.94 -57.95
N PRO A 144 28.45 -6.86 -58.72
CA PRO A 144 29.63 -7.61 -58.30
C PRO A 144 30.94 -6.80 -58.17
N GLN A 145 30.97 -5.55 -58.66
CA GLN A 145 32.17 -4.69 -58.67
C GLN A 145 32.23 -3.69 -57.49
N LEU A 146 31.38 -3.84 -56.48
CA LEU A 146 31.40 -2.97 -55.31
C LEU A 146 32.57 -3.31 -54.38
N ASP A 147 33.27 -2.27 -53.92
CA ASP A 147 34.33 -2.39 -52.93
C ASP A 147 33.77 -2.90 -51.59
N PRO A 148 34.19 -4.09 -51.10
CA PRO A 148 33.63 -4.69 -49.89
C PRO A 148 34.10 -3.98 -48.60
N SER A 149 35.12 -3.12 -48.68
CA SER A 149 35.78 -2.49 -47.54
C SER A 149 34.82 -1.64 -46.70
N LEU A 150 33.94 -0.86 -47.33
CA LEU A 150 32.98 0.00 -46.64
C LEU A 150 31.94 -0.83 -45.86
N TRP A 151 31.49 -1.94 -46.44
CA TRP A 151 30.47 -2.81 -45.85
C TRP A 151 31.03 -3.63 -44.69
N LEU A 152 32.27 -4.09 -44.83
CA LEU A 152 33.01 -4.74 -43.74
C LEU A 152 33.22 -3.77 -42.58
N LEU A 153 33.56 -2.50 -42.86
CA LEU A 153 33.69 -1.47 -41.83
C LEU A 153 32.35 -1.19 -41.11
N GLN A 154 31.26 -1.02 -41.85
CA GLN A 154 29.92 -0.81 -41.29
C GLN A 154 29.42 -2.01 -40.49
N GLY A 155 29.60 -3.23 -41.01
CA GLY A 155 29.25 -4.48 -40.33
C GLY A 155 30.08 -4.70 -39.07
N GLY A 156 31.38 -4.39 -39.12
CA GLY A 156 32.27 -4.42 -37.96
C GLY A 156 31.84 -3.42 -36.88
N ALA A 157 31.52 -2.17 -37.26
CA ALA A 157 31.02 -1.16 -36.35
C ALA A 157 29.67 -1.60 -35.70
N LEU A 158 28.75 -2.13 -36.51
CA LEU A 158 27.48 -2.66 -36.02
C LEU A 158 27.70 -3.82 -35.04
N LEU A 159 28.60 -4.76 -35.36
CA LEU A 159 28.94 -5.88 -34.47
C LEU A 159 29.47 -5.38 -33.12
N VAL A 160 30.39 -4.42 -33.11
CA VAL A 160 30.94 -3.83 -31.88
C VAL A 160 29.82 -3.20 -31.04
N VAL A 161 28.93 -2.41 -31.65
CA VAL A 161 27.79 -1.79 -30.96
C VAL A 161 26.83 -2.83 -30.41
N LEU A 162 26.50 -3.88 -31.17
CA LEU A 162 25.60 -4.95 -30.73
C LEU A 162 26.20 -5.77 -29.59
N CYS A 163 27.50 -6.11 -29.67
CA CYS A 163 28.22 -6.76 -28.58
C CYS A 163 28.18 -5.91 -27.30
N TRP A 164 28.47 -4.61 -27.41
CA TRP A 164 28.41 -3.68 -26.29
C TRP A 164 26.98 -3.58 -25.71
N LEU A 165 25.96 -3.47 -26.56
CA LEU A 165 24.55 -3.45 -26.14
C LEU A 165 24.13 -4.73 -25.42
N CYS A 166 24.60 -5.91 -25.87
CA CYS A 166 24.32 -7.17 -25.20
C CYS A 166 24.97 -7.24 -23.80
N LEU A 167 26.22 -6.76 -23.68
CA LEU A 167 26.90 -6.66 -22.38
C LEU A 167 26.19 -5.67 -21.45
N TYR A 168 25.82 -4.50 -21.97
CA TYR A 168 25.08 -3.49 -21.23
C TYR A 168 23.70 -4.01 -20.78
N ALA A 169 22.96 -4.69 -21.66
CA ALA A 169 21.69 -5.33 -21.34
C ALA A 169 21.82 -6.31 -20.18
N ARG A 170 22.85 -7.16 -20.19
CA ARG A 170 23.12 -8.09 -19.11
C ARG A 170 23.41 -7.36 -17.80
N TYR A 171 24.23 -6.31 -17.82
CA TYR A 171 24.54 -5.49 -16.63
C TYR A 171 23.29 -4.86 -16.03
N VAL A 172 22.47 -4.21 -16.86
CA VAL A 172 21.26 -3.51 -16.41
C VAL A 172 20.22 -4.50 -15.87
N GLN A 173 20.05 -5.66 -16.51
CA GLN A 173 19.15 -6.71 -16.02
C GLN A 173 19.60 -7.25 -14.66
N ALA A 174 20.89 -7.53 -14.47
CA ALA A 174 21.46 -7.98 -13.20
C ALA A 174 21.34 -6.91 -12.10
N ALA A 175 21.57 -5.62 -12.43
CA ALA A 175 21.37 -4.52 -11.51
C ALA A 175 19.90 -4.43 -11.04
N ARG A 176 18.94 -4.59 -11.96
CA ARG A 176 17.51 -4.57 -11.63
C ARG A 176 17.07 -5.75 -10.77
N GLN A 177 17.58 -6.95 -11.01
CA GLN A 177 17.31 -8.11 -10.16
C GLN A 177 17.80 -7.87 -8.72
N ARG A 178 19.02 -7.34 -8.57
CA ARG A 178 19.57 -6.97 -7.25
C ARG A 178 18.72 -5.92 -6.53
N MET A 179 18.26 -4.90 -7.25
CA MET A 179 17.38 -3.87 -6.66
C MET A 179 16.04 -4.43 -6.20
N ARG A 180 15.43 -5.35 -6.96
CA ARG A 180 14.17 -6.01 -6.55
C ARG A 180 14.36 -6.84 -5.28
N GLN A 181 15.44 -7.61 -5.19
CA GLN A 181 15.75 -8.39 -3.98
C GLN A 181 15.96 -7.50 -2.75
N ARG A 182 16.70 -6.40 -2.88
CA ARG A 182 16.89 -5.44 -1.77
C ARG A 182 15.58 -4.82 -1.30
N ARG A 183 14.67 -4.49 -2.21
CA ARG A 183 13.34 -3.95 -1.85
C ARG A 183 12.53 -4.95 -1.03
N HIS A 184 12.51 -6.22 -1.41
CA HIS A 184 11.80 -7.25 -0.65
C HIS A 184 12.40 -7.47 0.74
N ALA A 185 13.73 -7.51 0.86
CA ALA A 185 14.40 -7.65 2.15
C ALA A 185 14.11 -6.48 3.09
N LEU A 186 14.14 -5.24 2.56
CA LEU A 186 13.83 -4.05 3.34
C LEU A 186 12.37 -4.06 3.82
N GLN A 187 11.44 -4.47 2.97
CA GLN A 187 10.02 -4.56 3.32
C GLN A 187 9.78 -5.59 4.43
N ALA A 188 10.39 -6.78 4.32
CA ALA A 188 10.31 -7.80 5.35
C ALA A 188 10.86 -7.29 6.70
N HIS A 189 11.99 -6.58 6.69
CA HIS A 189 12.58 -6.01 7.91
C HIS A 189 11.68 -4.96 8.57
N GLN A 190 11.04 -4.09 7.77
CA GLN A 190 10.08 -3.12 8.28
C GLN A 190 8.86 -3.79 8.92
N ASP A 191 8.35 -4.86 8.31
CA ASP A 191 7.22 -5.60 8.85
C ASP A 191 7.57 -6.28 10.18
N THR A 192 8.79 -6.83 10.31
CA THR A 192 9.30 -7.36 11.58
C THR A 192 9.39 -6.29 12.66
N LEU A 193 9.97 -5.13 12.36
CA LEU A 193 10.08 -4.02 13.32
C LEU A 193 8.70 -3.53 13.78
N ARG A 194 7.74 -3.39 12.87
CA ARG A 194 6.35 -3.05 13.24
C ARG A 194 5.72 -4.11 14.14
N GLY A 195 6.01 -5.39 13.88
CA GLY A 195 5.57 -6.49 14.76
C GLY A 195 6.13 -6.36 16.17
N MET A 196 7.44 -6.12 16.30
CA MET A 196 8.10 -5.94 17.59
C MET A 196 7.59 -4.69 18.33
N MET A 197 7.38 -3.58 17.63
CA MET A 197 6.82 -2.35 18.23
C MET A 197 5.44 -2.63 18.84
N ARG A 198 4.55 -3.35 18.13
CA ARG A 198 3.24 -3.74 18.67
C ARG A 198 3.35 -4.65 19.90
N GLN A 199 4.36 -5.50 19.95
CA GLN A 199 4.61 -6.35 21.13
C GLN A 199 5.06 -5.50 22.32
N LEU A 200 5.95 -4.52 22.10
CA LEU A 200 6.40 -3.58 23.13
C LEU A 200 5.25 -2.68 23.63
N GLU A 201 4.44 -2.12 22.72
CA GLU A 201 3.23 -1.38 23.08
C GLU A 201 2.27 -2.24 23.90
N GLY A 202 2.17 -3.54 23.56
CA GLY A 202 1.37 -4.50 24.31
C GLY A 202 1.91 -4.87 25.71
N LEU A 203 3.14 -4.49 26.05
CA LEU A 203 3.76 -4.70 27.37
C LEU A 203 3.55 -3.51 28.32
N VAL A 204 3.10 -2.36 27.81
CA VAL A 204 2.74 -1.24 28.68
C VAL A 204 1.47 -1.62 29.42
N ALA A 205 1.52 -1.69 30.76
CA ALA A 205 0.39 -2.11 31.59
C ALA A 205 -0.54 -0.94 31.95
N THR A 206 -0.04 0.29 31.89
CA THR A 206 -0.72 1.49 32.35
C THR A 206 -1.08 2.44 31.22
N ASP A 207 -2.04 3.33 31.47
CA ASP A 207 -2.39 4.46 30.62
C ASP A 207 -1.50 5.66 30.99
N GLU A 208 -0.83 6.26 30.00
CA GLU A 208 0.17 7.31 30.24
C GLU A 208 -0.42 8.58 30.87
N LEU A 209 -1.69 8.90 30.57
CA LEU A 209 -2.33 10.12 31.05
C LEU A 209 -2.78 10.01 32.51
N THR A 210 -3.42 8.88 32.85
CA THR A 210 -4.09 8.66 34.15
C THR A 210 -3.27 7.86 35.14
N GLY A 211 -2.24 7.14 34.68
CA GLY A 211 -1.43 6.24 35.51
C GLY A 211 -2.14 4.93 35.91
N LEU A 212 -3.44 4.80 35.63
CA LEU A 212 -4.22 3.59 35.87
C LEU A 212 -3.81 2.46 34.92
N PHE A 213 -4.26 1.23 35.17
CA PHE A 213 -4.11 0.18 34.18
C PHE A 213 -4.83 0.55 32.88
N ASN A 214 -4.28 0.13 31.75
CA ASN A 214 -5.00 0.26 30.48
C ASN A 214 -5.98 -0.90 30.29
N ARG A 215 -6.91 -0.71 29.35
CA ARG A 215 -7.91 -1.73 28.97
C ARG A 215 -7.33 -3.13 28.79
N ARG A 216 -6.19 -3.25 28.11
CA ARG A 216 -5.59 -4.57 27.80
C ARG A 216 -5.12 -5.27 29.07
N HIS A 217 -4.43 -4.54 29.96
CA HIS A 217 -3.97 -5.09 31.22
C HIS A 217 -5.14 -5.47 32.13
N PHE A 218 -6.18 -4.63 32.19
CA PHE A 218 -7.41 -4.93 32.91
C PHE A 218 -8.06 -6.23 32.45
N LEU A 219 -8.28 -6.41 31.15
CA LEU A 219 -8.89 -7.64 30.61
C LEU A 219 -8.07 -8.86 31.01
N GLY A 220 -6.74 -8.79 30.92
CA GLY A 220 -5.86 -9.87 31.34
C GLY A 220 -5.94 -10.19 32.85
N LEU A 221 -6.07 -9.17 33.72
CA LEU A 221 -6.27 -9.37 35.16
C LEU A 221 -7.64 -9.96 35.45
N ALA A 222 -8.70 -9.38 34.88
CA ALA A 222 -10.08 -9.81 35.10
C ALA A 222 -10.32 -11.26 34.65
N THR A 223 -9.77 -11.67 33.49
CA THR A 223 -9.85 -13.07 33.05
C THR A 223 -9.15 -14.01 34.04
N ARG A 224 -7.96 -13.63 34.56
CA ARG A 224 -7.23 -14.45 35.53
C ARG A 224 -7.97 -14.57 36.87
N GLU A 225 -8.59 -13.49 37.34
CA GLU A 225 -9.40 -13.53 38.56
C GLU A 225 -10.63 -14.42 38.36
N LEU A 226 -11.30 -14.32 37.21
CA LEU A 226 -12.45 -15.17 36.86
C LEU A 226 -12.09 -16.66 36.76
N GLU A 227 -10.93 -16.99 36.20
CA GLU A 227 -10.40 -18.37 36.14
C GLU A 227 -10.07 -18.95 37.52
N ARG A 228 -9.72 -18.09 38.50
CA ARG A 228 -9.39 -18.48 39.87
C ARG A 228 -10.60 -18.50 40.80
N MET A 229 -11.71 -17.91 40.37
CA MET A 229 -12.92 -17.77 41.15
C MET A 229 -13.49 -19.14 41.53
N ARG A 230 -13.75 -19.34 42.82
CA ARG A 230 -14.46 -20.52 43.32
C ARG A 230 -15.96 -20.35 43.12
N ALA A 231 -16.69 -21.46 43.00
CA ALA A 231 -18.13 -21.46 42.73
C ALA A 231 -19.00 -20.61 43.69
N GLU A 232 -18.54 -20.42 44.93
CA GLU A 232 -19.25 -19.66 45.97
C GLU A 232 -18.89 -18.16 46.00
N HIS A 233 -17.93 -17.72 45.19
CA HIS A 233 -17.45 -16.33 45.16
C HIS A 233 -18.05 -15.58 43.98
N CYS A 234 -18.10 -14.26 44.12
CA CYS A 234 -18.58 -13.35 43.10
C CYS A 234 -17.68 -12.12 43.06
N HIS A 235 -17.47 -11.55 41.87
CA HIS A 235 -16.77 -10.29 41.71
C HIS A 235 -17.72 -9.22 41.20
N GLY A 236 -17.52 -7.98 41.65
CA GLY A 236 -18.24 -6.83 41.15
C GLY A 236 -17.54 -6.24 39.93
N LEU A 237 -18.29 -5.94 38.87
CA LEU A 237 -17.79 -5.27 37.67
C LEU A 237 -18.61 -4.01 37.41
N ALA A 238 -17.94 -2.87 37.23
CA ALA A 238 -18.60 -1.63 36.86
C ALA A 238 -17.92 -0.95 35.68
N LEU A 239 -18.73 -0.51 34.71
CA LEU A 239 -18.31 0.43 33.67
C LEU A 239 -18.73 1.84 34.09
N ILE A 240 -17.79 2.78 34.06
CA ILE A 240 -17.93 4.15 34.53
C ILE A 240 -17.65 5.07 33.36
N ASP A 241 -18.48 6.10 33.19
CA ASP A 241 -18.30 7.11 32.15
C ASP A 241 -18.51 8.51 32.71
N LEU A 242 -17.61 9.43 32.34
CA LEU A 242 -17.68 10.82 32.77
C LEU A 242 -18.73 11.57 31.96
N ASP A 243 -19.75 12.07 32.64
CA ASP A 243 -20.88 12.71 31.98
C ASP A 243 -20.45 14.02 31.31
N HIS A 244 -20.95 14.24 30.09
CA HIS A 244 -20.71 15.47 29.32
C HIS A 244 -19.23 15.78 29.05
N PHE A 245 -18.32 14.79 29.11
CA PHE A 245 -16.89 15.00 28.89
C PHE A 245 -16.55 15.69 27.57
N LYS A 246 -17.21 15.29 26.47
CA LYS A 246 -17.07 15.98 25.18
C LYS A 246 -17.35 17.48 25.26
N ARG A 247 -18.38 17.89 26.02
CA ARG A 247 -18.73 19.31 26.19
C ARG A 247 -17.65 20.06 26.99
N ILE A 248 -16.98 19.40 27.93
CA ILE A 248 -15.83 19.96 28.65
C ILE A 248 -14.69 20.23 27.65
N ASN A 249 -14.36 19.25 26.80
CA ASN A 249 -13.36 19.43 25.75
C ASN A 249 -13.72 20.55 24.78
N ASP A 250 -14.98 20.63 24.35
CA ASP A 250 -15.46 21.63 23.39
C ASP A 250 -15.42 23.06 23.97
N LEU A 251 -15.69 23.23 25.28
CA LEU A 251 -15.74 24.54 25.94
C LEU A 251 -14.38 25.01 26.47
N TYR A 252 -13.56 24.10 27.00
CA TYR A 252 -12.34 24.44 27.75
C TYR A 252 -11.06 23.88 27.12
N GLY A 253 -11.19 23.13 26.01
CA GLY A 253 -10.08 22.52 25.29
C GLY A 253 -9.65 21.17 25.87
N HIS A 254 -8.93 20.40 25.06
CA HIS A 254 -8.48 19.05 25.42
C HIS A 254 -7.61 19.00 26.68
N ALA A 255 -6.78 20.01 26.93
CA ALA A 255 -5.96 20.07 28.14
C ALA A 255 -6.80 20.13 29.42
N ALA A 256 -7.98 20.75 29.40
CA ALA A 256 -8.90 20.75 30.53
C ALA A 256 -9.57 19.39 30.71
N GLY A 257 -9.94 18.71 29.62
CA GLY A 257 -10.44 17.33 29.67
C GLY A 257 -9.41 16.36 30.25
N ASP A 258 -8.14 16.49 29.86
CA ASP A 258 -7.04 15.69 30.40
C ASP A 258 -6.90 15.84 31.92
N GLN A 259 -7.02 17.07 32.43
CA GLN A 259 -7.01 17.33 33.88
C GLN A 259 -8.22 16.71 34.59
N VAL A 260 -9.40 16.68 33.96
CA VAL A 260 -10.59 16.01 34.52
C VAL A 260 -10.39 14.50 34.60
N LEU A 261 -9.79 13.88 33.58
CA LEU A 261 -9.46 12.45 33.59
C LEU A 261 -8.45 12.10 34.69
N GLN A 262 -7.41 12.94 34.84
CA GLN A 262 -6.42 12.79 35.90
C GLN A 262 -7.02 12.96 37.30
N ALA A 263 -7.91 13.94 37.47
CA ALA A 263 -8.62 14.15 38.72
C ALA A 263 -9.49 12.95 39.07
N PHE A 264 -10.28 12.43 38.12
CA PHE A 264 -11.06 11.22 38.33
C PHE A 264 -10.18 10.04 38.75
N ALA A 265 -9.07 9.81 38.03
CA ALA A 265 -8.16 8.73 38.35
C ALA A 265 -7.62 8.82 39.79
N SER A 266 -7.18 10.01 40.22
CA SER A 266 -6.71 10.25 41.60
C SER A 266 -7.80 9.98 42.62
N ILE A 267 -8.99 10.55 42.43
CA ILE A 267 -10.14 10.39 43.35
C ILE A 267 -10.54 8.92 43.44
N ALA A 268 -10.58 8.24 42.31
CA ALA A 268 -10.98 6.85 42.27
C ALA A 268 -9.95 5.96 42.97
N SER A 269 -8.65 6.18 42.76
CA SER A 269 -7.58 5.48 43.49
C SER A 269 -7.62 5.73 44.99
N GLU A 270 -8.03 6.92 45.46
CA GLU A 270 -8.21 7.20 46.90
C GLU A 270 -9.47 6.56 47.50
N CYS A 271 -10.52 6.37 46.70
CA CYS A 271 -11.80 5.80 47.15
C CYS A 271 -11.82 4.26 47.17
N LEU A 272 -10.85 3.64 46.52
CA LEU A 272 -10.76 2.19 46.30
C LEU A 272 -9.71 1.59 47.22
N GLU A 273 -10.08 0.51 47.91
CA GLU A 273 -9.16 -0.29 48.73
C GLU A 273 -8.66 -1.49 47.92
N GLU A 274 -7.43 -1.95 48.18
CA GLU A 274 -6.94 -3.21 47.61
C GLU A 274 -7.81 -4.39 48.11
N PRO A 275 -8.17 -5.37 47.27
CA PRO A 275 -7.62 -5.68 45.94
C PRO A 275 -8.41 -5.12 44.74
N ALA A 276 -9.04 -3.95 44.83
CA ALA A 276 -9.74 -3.34 43.69
C ALA A 276 -8.83 -3.09 42.47
N VAL A 277 -9.32 -3.41 41.27
CA VAL A 277 -8.62 -3.15 40.01
C VAL A 277 -9.37 -2.09 39.22
N LEU A 278 -8.76 -0.92 39.05
CA LEU A 278 -9.28 0.18 38.24
C LEU A 278 -8.44 0.37 36.98
N ALA A 279 -9.11 0.59 35.85
CA ALA A 279 -8.46 0.82 34.57
C ALA A 279 -9.18 1.86 33.70
N ARG A 280 -8.42 2.52 32.84
CA ARG A 280 -8.98 3.32 31.75
C ARG A 280 -9.37 2.40 30.60
N TYR A 281 -10.67 2.34 30.31
CA TYR A 281 -11.25 1.44 29.33
C TYR A 281 -11.35 2.07 27.94
N GLY A 282 -11.62 3.38 27.89
CA GLY A 282 -11.78 4.16 26.67
C GLY A 282 -11.31 5.60 26.82
N GLY A 283 -11.79 6.49 25.95
CA GLY A 283 -11.43 7.91 25.99
C GLY A 283 -11.82 8.59 27.31
N GLU A 284 -13.08 8.45 27.70
CA GLU A 284 -13.70 8.99 28.93
C GLU A 284 -14.33 7.89 29.81
N GLU A 285 -14.02 6.64 29.49
CA GLU A 285 -14.60 5.44 30.09
C GLU A 285 -13.57 4.73 30.97
N PHE A 286 -14.02 4.27 32.12
CA PHE A 286 -13.23 3.53 33.10
C PHE A 286 -13.94 2.23 33.45
N VAL A 287 -13.18 1.25 33.91
CA VAL A 287 -13.70 -0.03 34.34
C VAL A 287 -13.11 -0.40 35.70
N LEU A 288 -13.98 -0.90 36.58
CA LEU A 288 -13.66 -1.30 37.93
C LEU A 288 -14.01 -2.78 38.11
N LEU A 289 -13.08 -3.55 38.67
CA LEU A 289 -13.30 -4.90 39.17
C LEU A 289 -13.05 -4.93 40.68
N LEU A 290 -14.02 -5.42 41.44
CA LEU A 290 -13.93 -5.66 42.88
C LEU A 290 -13.95 -7.17 43.13
N PRO A 291 -12.83 -7.78 43.52
CA PRO A 291 -12.80 -9.17 43.95
C PRO A 291 -13.69 -9.39 45.19
N ASP A 292 -14.25 -10.59 45.32
CA ASP A 292 -15.05 -11.05 46.45
C ASP A 292 -16.09 -10.03 46.96
N CYS A 293 -16.91 -9.55 46.01
CA CYS A 293 -17.80 -8.42 46.21
C CYS A 293 -19.26 -8.81 46.01
N THR A 294 -20.11 -8.44 46.97
CA THR A 294 -21.57 -8.56 46.89
C THR A 294 -22.19 -7.39 46.10
N GLU A 295 -23.47 -7.53 45.72
CA GLU A 295 -24.25 -6.48 45.05
C GLU A 295 -24.25 -5.16 45.83
N VAL A 296 -24.46 -5.25 47.16
CA VAL A 296 -24.52 -4.08 48.05
C VAL A 296 -23.16 -3.40 48.13
N GLN A 297 -22.08 -4.17 48.28
CA GLN A 297 -20.71 -3.61 48.33
C GLN A 297 -20.33 -2.91 47.01
N LEU A 298 -20.70 -3.48 45.86
CA LEU A 298 -20.43 -2.84 44.57
C LEU A 298 -21.21 -1.54 44.40
N ALA A 299 -22.50 -1.56 44.77
CA ALA A 299 -23.36 -0.39 44.71
C ALA A 299 -22.85 0.74 45.61
N ASP A 300 -22.50 0.43 46.86
CA ASP A 300 -21.96 1.40 47.82
C ASP A 300 -20.61 1.98 47.34
N CYS A 301 -19.74 1.15 46.76
CA CYS A 301 -18.47 1.58 46.19
C CYS A 301 -18.68 2.55 45.01
N CYS A 302 -19.56 2.19 44.07
CA CYS A 302 -19.84 3.04 42.91
C CYS A 302 -20.53 4.35 43.31
N GLU A 303 -21.46 4.33 44.27
CA GLU A 303 -22.09 5.54 44.80
C GLU A 303 -21.11 6.43 45.57
N ARG A 304 -20.16 5.84 46.31
CA ARG A 304 -19.07 6.59 46.96
C ARG A 304 -18.20 7.29 45.92
N LEU A 305 -17.77 6.58 44.88
CA LEU A 305 -17.01 7.15 43.75
C LEU A 305 -17.77 8.29 43.08
N ARG A 306 -19.06 8.08 42.77
CA ARG A 306 -19.92 9.08 42.14
C ARG A 306 -20.01 10.35 42.97
N LYS A 307 -20.25 10.23 44.27
CA LYS A 307 -20.33 11.36 45.21
C LYS A 307 -18.99 12.06 45.36
N ALA A 308 -17.89 11.31 45.49
CA ALA A 308 -16.55 11.88 45.61
C ALA A 308 -16.16 12.68 44.35
N PHE A 309 -16.43 12.15 43.16
CA PHE A 309 -16.19 12.86 41.91
C PHE A 309 -17.05 14.11 41.76
N ALA A 310 -18.32 14.06 42.18
CA ALA A 310 -19.21 15.22 42.15
C ALA A 310 -18.81 16.33 43.15
N LEU A 311 -18.17 15.97 44.26
CA LEU A 311 -17.65 16.91 45.26
C LEU A 311 -16.27 17.48 44.87
N ALA A 312 -15.56 16.84 43.95
CA ALA A 312 -14.27 17.31 43.51
C ALA A 312 -14.40 18.64 42.78
N GLN A 313 -13.86 19.68 43.40
CA GLN A 313 -13.62 20.94 42.71
C GLN A 313 -12.33 20.78 41.93
N PRO A 314 -12.32 20.91 40.58
CA PRO A 314 -11.10 20.79 39.81
C PRO A 314 -10.10 21.87 40.29
N PRO A 315 -8.93 21.52 40.89
CA PRO A 315 -8.08 22.49 41.58
C PRO A 315 -7.37 23.51 40.68
N ALA A 316 -7.54 23.47 39.36
CA ALA A 316 -6.74 24.28 38.44
C ALA A 316 -7.48 24.76 37.18
N VAL A 317 -8.72 24.33 36.96
CA VAL A 317 -9.49 24.77 35.81
C VAL A 317 -10.46 25.83 36.32
N GLY A 318 -10.39 27.05 35.81
CA GLY A 318 -11.41 28.09 36.05
C GLY A 318 -12.79 27.76 35.47
N LEU A 319 -13.20 26.48 35.52
CA LEU A 319 -14.49 25.88 35.18
C LEU A 319 -15.56 26.56 36.04
N ARG A 320 -16.16 27.62 35.50
CA ARG A 320 -17.21 28.39 36.18
C ARG A 320 -18.59 27.73 36.13
N VAL A 321 -18.77 26.61 35.44
CA VAL A 321 -20.12 26.11 35.16
C VAL A 321 -20.15 24.58 34.98
N GLU A 322 -21.07 23.96 35.73
CA GLU A 322 -21.49 22.55 35.79
C GLU A 322 -20.66 21.62 36.73
N PRO A 323 -21.32 20.97 37.72
CA PRO A 323 -20.66 19.98 38.57
C PRO A 323 -20.24 18.78 37.72
N LEU A 324 -19.01 18.30 37.94
CA LEU A 324 -18.55 17.05 37.35
C LEU A 324 -19.47 15.92 37.84
N SER A 325 -19.85 15.02 36.95
CA SER A 325 -20.61 13.83 37.33
C SER A 325 -20.19 12.64 36.50
N LEU A 326 -20.52 11.45 37.02
CA LEU A 326 -20.31 10.20 36.33
C LEU A 326 -21.57 9.36 36.36
N SER A 327 -21.72 8.52 35.34
CA SER A 327 -22.70 7.45 35.31
C SER A 327 -21.98 6.12 35.38
N ALA A 328 -22.56 5.15 36.09
CA ALA A 328 -21.99 3.81 36.21
C ALA A 328 -23.02 2.72 35.90
N GLY A 329 -22.58 1.68 35.19
CA GLY A 329 -23.32 0.46 34.95
C GLY A 329 -22.65 -0.72 35.64
N MET A 330 -23.39 -1.40 36.50
CA MET A 330 -22.86 -2.44 37.40
C MET A 330 -23.38 -3.82 37.03
N THR A 331 -22.54 -4.85 37.16
CA THR A 331 -22.91 -6.26 37.05
C THR A 331 -22.05 -7.11 37.97
N LEU A 332 -22.58 -8.29 38.32
CA LEU A 332 -21.84 -9.30 39.05
C LEU A 332 -21.25 -10.30 38.05
N LEU A 333 -20.08 -10.82 38.41
CA LEU A 333 -19.35 -11.88 37.72
C LEU A 333 -19.39 -13.13 38.62
N GLY A 334 -20.01 -14.20 38.12
CA GLY A 334 -20.02 -15.51 38.78
C GLY A 334 -18.99 -16.47 38.19
N ALA A 335 -18.73 -17.58 38.88
CA ALA A 335 -17.80 -18.60 38.40
C ALA A 335 -18.30 -19.21 37.09
N GLY A 336 -17.47 -19.19 36.05
CA GLY A 336 -17.82 -19.69 34.71
C GLY A 336 -18.55 -18.68 33.81
N ASP A 337 -18.74 -17.43 34.26
CA ASP A 337 -19.20 -16.35 33.38
C ASP A 337 -18.17 -16.06 32.26
N ASP A 338 -18.66 -15.49 31.16
CA ASP A 338 -17.82 -14.90 30.13
C ASP A 338 -17.65 -13.39 30.41
N LEU A 339 -16.40 -12.93 30.49
CA LEU A 339 -16.05 -11.54 30.77
C LEU A 339 -16.64 -10.58 29.72
N ASP A 340 -16.66 -10.95 28.44
CA ASP A 340 -17.19 -10.09 27.37
C ASP A 340 -18.71 -9.93 27.53
N VAL A 341 -19.41 -11.00 27.89
CA VAL A 341 -20.86 -10.97 28.17
C VAL A 341 -21.16 -10.14 29.42
N ALA A 342 -20.33 -10.23 30.45
CA ALA A 342 -20.46 -9.39 31.65
C ALA A 342 -20.23 -7.91 31.35
N LEU A 343 -19.18 -7.56 30.60
CA LEU A 343 -18.95 -6.18 30.14
C LEU A 343 -20.15 -5.65 29.36
N GLN A 344 -20.77 -6.47 28.52
CA GLN A 344 -21.98 -6.08 27.79
C GLN A 344 -23.19 -5.83 28.73
N ARG A 345 -23.35 -6.61 29.80
CA ARG A 345 -24.38 -6.38 30.83
C ARG A 345 -24.14 -5.05 31.56
N ALA A 346 -22.90 -4.77 31.95
CA ALA A 346 -22.51 -3.51 32.57
C ALA A 346 -22.76 -2.32 31.63
N ASP A 347 -22.43 -2.45 30.35
CA ASP A 347 -22.63 -1.41 29.34
C ASP A 347 -24.13 -1.09 29.15
N GLN A 348 -24.98 -2.10 29.09
CA GLN A 348 -26.43 -1.92 29.04
C GLN A 348 -26.97 -1.19 30.29
N ALA A 349 -26.43 -1.49 31.47
CA ALA A 349 -26.78 -0.78 32.69
C ALA A 349 -26.31 0.68 32.67
N LEU A 350 -25.09 0.94 32.17
CA LEU A 350 -24.53 2.28 32.00
C LEU A 350 -25.36 3.11 31.01
N TYR A 351 -25.76 2.50 29.90
CA TYR A 351 -26.64 3.13 28.92
C TYR A 351 -27.98 3.54 29.55
N ARG A 352 -28.58 2.66 30.37
CA ARG A 352 -29.80 3.00 31.14
C ARG A 352 -29.55 4.14 32.11
N ALA A 353 -28.39 4.19 32.79
CA ALA A 353 -28.04 5.25 33.73
C ALA A 353 -27.97 6.60 33.01
N LYS A 354 -27.30 6.66 31.85
CA LYS A 354 -27.24 7.86 31.01
C LYS A 354 -28.62 8.30 30.53
N ARG A 355 -29.47 7.37 30.07
CA ARG A 355 -30.83 7.68 29.60
C ARG A 355 -31.76 8.20 30.69
N ARG A 356 -31.54 7.83 31.95
CA ARG A 356 -32.36 8.29 33.09
C ARG A 356 -31.96 9.66 33.64
N GLY A 357 -31.06 10.36 32.96
CA GLY A 357 -30.64 11.69 33.36
C GLY A 357 -29.26 11.74 34.02
N ARG A 358 -28.39 10.74 33.75
CA ARG A 358 -26.98 10.73 34.15
C ARG A 358 -26.77 10.84 35.67
N ASN A 359 -25.52 11.03 36.12
CA ASN A 359 -25.13 11.19 37.51
C ASN A 359 -25.74 10.11 38.43
N ARG A 360 -25.65 8.84 38.03
CA ARG A 360 -26.23 7.71 38.78
C ARG A 360 -25.57 6.38 38.46
N CYS A 361 -25.67 5.45 39.39
CA CYS A 361 -25.29 4.06 39.21
C CYS A 361 -26.55 3.23 38.97
N LEU A 362 -26.55 2.34 37.98
CA LEU A 362 -27.61 1.33 37.78
C LEU A 362 -27.00 -0.05 37.65
N ALA A 363 -27.70 -1.08 38.14
CA ALA A 363 -27.26 -2.46 38.01
C ALA A 363 -27.99 -3.25 36.91
N ALA A 364 -27.32 -4.26 36.37
CA ALA A 364 -27.90 -5.22 35.42
C ALA A 364 -28.98 -6.11 36.07
N TRP A 365 -28.84 -6.41 37.36
CA TRP A 365 -29.76 -7.27 38.12
C TRP A 365 -31.00 -6.54 38.65
N GLU A 366 -31.03 -5.21 38.61
CA GLU A 366 -32.21 -4.43 38.94
C GLU A 366 -33.23 -4.51 37.80
N THR A 367 -34.30 -5.29 38.01
CA THR A 367 -35.50 -5.24 37.18
C THR A 367 -36.14 -3.89 37.37
N VAL A 368 -36.15 -3.08 36.32
CA VAL A 368 -36.87 -1.82 36.37
C VAL A 368 -38.30 -2.12 35.97
N ASP A 369 -39.23 -1.89 36.90
CA ASP A 369 -40.65 -1.77 36.60
C ASP A 369 -40.84 -0.82 35.40
N ALA A 370 -41.54 -1.32 34.39
CA ALA A 370 -41.80 -0.67 33.11
C ALA A 370 -42.82 0.45 33.22
#